data_AF-A0A6A6L2W1-F1
#
_entry.id   AF-A0A6A6L2W1-F1
#
_cell.length_a   1.000
_cell.length_b   1.000
_cell.length_c   1.000
_cell.angle_alpha   90.00
_cell.angle_beta   90.00
_cell.angle_gamma   90.00
#
_symmetry.space_group_name_H-M   'P 1'
#
loop_
_entity.id
_entity.type
_entity.pdbx_description
1 polymer ?
#
loop_
_entity_poly.entity_id
_entity_poly.type
_entity_poly.pdbx_seq_one_letter_code
_entity_poly.pdbx_strand_id
1 'polypeptide(L)'
;MGEYAALRDENRAIGITDDAKKVDHAPLYLVDTAIVWWRWRHDDVEKGLCTIASWDEFKRELKRQFYLKNAAHEARARLRHLSQKGSIRDYVKEFMETLLEIPDYPDAEALFAFTDGLQT
;
A
#
# COMPACT_ATOMS: atom_id res chain seq x y z
N MET A 1 -2.66 -24.98 0.89
CA MET A 1 -3.91 -24.82 0.10
C MET A 1 -5.20 -24.88 0.95
N GLY A 2 -5.17 -25.29 2.23
CA GLY A 2 -6.37 -25.39 3.08
C GLY A 2 -6.72 -24.19 3.96
N GLU A 3 -5.78 -23.29 4.25
CA GLU A 3 -6.01 -22.19 5.22
C GLU A 3 -6.62 -20.91 4.60
N TYR A 4 -6.35 -20.63 3.32
CA TYR A 4 -6.96 -19.49 2.63
C TYR A 4 -8.45 -19.66 2.34
N ALA A 5 -8.92 -20.91 2.22
CA ALA A 5 -10.34 -21.21 2.03
C ALA A 5 -11.12 -21.09 3.34
N ALA A 6 -10.54 -21.54 4.46
CA ALA A 6 -11.16 -21.45 5.78
C ALA A 6 -11.40 -20.00 6.23
N LEU A 7 -10.42 -19.11 6.01
CA LEU A 7 -10.57 -17.68 6.30
C LEU A 7 -11.61 -16.99 5.39
N ARG A 8 -11.80 -17.48 4.16
CA ARG A 8 -12.81 -16.94 3.23
C ARG A 8 -14.22 -17.37 3.60
N ASP A 9 -14.38 -18.59 4.08
CA ASP A 9 -15.68 -19.15 4.46
C ASP A 9 -16.10 -18.71 5.87
N GLU A 10 -15.16 -18.45 6.78
CA GLU A 10 -15.46 -17.85 8.10
C GLU A 10 -15.99 -16.41 7.96
N ASN A 11 -15.47 -15.64 7.00
CA ASN A 11 -16.00 -14.32 6.65
C ASN A 11 -17.38 -14.35 5.99
N ARG A 12 -17.82 -15.51 5.46
CA ARG A 12 -19.10 -15.67 4.77
C ARG A 12 -20.23 -16.13 5.70
N ALA A 13 -19.90 -16.78 6.81
CA ALA A 13 -20.87 -17.23 7.82
C ALA A 13 -21.33 -16.10 8.77
N ILE A 14 -20.55 -15.02 8.88
CA ILE A 14 -20.92 -13.80 9.62
C ILE A 14 -21.69 -12.88 8.66
N GLY A 15 -22.87 -13.33 8.25
CA GLY A 15 -23.82 -12.48 7.57
C GLY A 15 -24.29 -11.38 8.52
N ILE A 16 -23.79 -10.15 8.30
CA ILE A 16 -24.25 -8.88 8.92
C ILE A 16 -23.77 -8.76 10.39
N THR A 17 -23.21 -7.66 10.90
CA THR A 17 -23.77 -6.30 11.08
C THR A 17 -22.67 -5.44 11.68
N ASP A 18 -22.06 -4.43 11.08
CA ASP A 18 -22.59 -3.31 10.32
C ASP A 18 -21.32 -2.63 9.76
N ASP A 19 -21.31 -2.23 8.48
CA ASP A 19 -20.13 -1.58 7.91
C ASP A 19 -19.72 -0.33 8.71
N ALA A 20 -20.69 0.34 9.36
CA ALA A 20 -20.43 1.42 10.30
C ALA A 20 -19.57 0.97 11.49
N LYS A 21 -19.79 -0.23 12.07
CA LYS A 21 -18.96 -0.76 13.16
C LYS A 21 -17.53 -1.07 12.72
N LYS A 22 -17.34 -1.51 11.47
CA LYS A 22 -15.98 -1.73 10.94
C LYS A 22 -15.21 -0.41 10.81
N VAL A 23 -15.90 0.62 10.30
CA VAL A 23 -15.33 1.97 10.18
C VAL A 23 -15.04 2.56 11.56
N ASP A 24 -15.92 2.36 12.54
CA ASP A 24 -15.77 2.81 13.94
C ASP A 24 -14.58 2.15 14.66
N HIS A 25 -14.32 0.86 14.40
CA HIS A 25 -13.19 0.13 15.00
C HIS A 25 -11.86 0.25 14.23
N ALA A 26 -11.89 0.73 12.98
CA ALA A 26 -10.70 0.95 12.16
C ALA A 26 -9.58 1.77 12.83
N PRO A 27 -9.85 2.83 13.63
CA PRO A 27 -8.81 3.66 14.26
C PRO A 27 -7.90 2.86 15.19
N LEU A 28 -8.38 1.75 15.77
CA LEU A 28 -7.62 0.91 16.69
C LEU A 28 -6.38 0.28 16.03
N TYR A 29 -6.37 0.22 14.70
CA TYR A 29 -5.30 -0.37 13.90
C TYR A 29 -4.45 0.68 13.16
N LEU A 30 -4.80 1.97 13.25
CA LEU A 30 -4.05 3.04 12.60
C LEU A 30 -3.00 3.60 13.56
N VAL A 31 -1.79 3.84 13.05
CA VAL A 31 -0.66 4.39 13.80
C VAL A 31 -0.09 5.64 13.12
N ASP A 32 0.64 6.45 13.88
CA ASP A 32 1.36 7.64 13.40
C ASP A 32 0.50 8.58 12.52
N THR A 33 0.94 8.84 11.30
CA THR A 33 0.26 9.74 10.35
C THR A 33 -1.13 9.22 9.96
N ALA A 34 -1.35 7.89 9.99
CA ALA A 34 -2.62 7.30 9.60
C ALA A 34 -3.75 7.62 10.60
N ILE A 35 -3.46 7.63 11.91
CA ILE A 35 -4.47 7.98 12.92
C ILE A 35 -4.78 9.48 12.91
N VAL A 36 -3.81 10.34 12.62
CA VAL A 36 -4.02 11.80 12.48
C VAL A 36 -4.92 12.09 11.27
N TRP A 37 -4.65 11.46 10.12
CA TRP A 37 -5.51 11.57 8.94
C TRP A 37 -6.94 11.13 9.24
N TRP A 38 -7.11 10.00 9.92
CA TRP A 38 -8.45 9.50 10.22
C TRP A 38 -9.24 10.46 11.10
N ARG A 39 -8.63 11.06 12.13
CA ARG A 39 -9.28 12.06 12.98
C ARG A 39 -9.78 13.26 12.17
N TRP A 40 -8.96 13.75 11.24
CA TRP A 40 -9.36 14.84 10.35
C TRP A 40 -10.53 14.43 9.44
N ARG A 41 -10.48 13.24 8.84
CA ARG A 41 -11.57 12.75 7.98
C ARG A 41 -12.84 12.44 8.74
N HIS A 42 -12.76 11.95 9.96
CA HIS A 42 -13.92 11.72 10.81
C HIS A 42 -14.64 13.04 11.12
N ASP A 43 -13.89 14.10 11.46
CA ASP A 43 -14.43 15.44 11.69
C ASP A 43 -15.12 16.01 10.42
N ASP A 44 -14.57 15.76 9.23
CA ASP A 44 -15.23 16.10 7.96
C ASP A 44 -16.54 15.30 7.74
N VAL A 45 -16.61 14.02 8.14
CA VAL A 45 -17.84 13.21 8.09
C VAL A 45 -18.89 13.77 9.05
N GLU A 46 -18.51 14.11 10.29
CA GLU A 46 -19.41 14.69 11.29
C GLU A 46 -19.97 16.05 10.86
N LYS A 47 -19.17 16.84 10.14
CA LYS A 47 -19.59 18.13 9.56
C LYS A 47 -20.39 17.98 8.25
N GLY A 48 -20.58 16.76 7.75
CA GLY A 48 -21.28 16.50 6.48
C GLY A 48 -20.50 16.95 5.24
N LEU A 49 -19.19 17.19 5.36
CA LEU A 49 -18.31 17.60 4.26
C LEU A 49 -17.87 16.39 3.41
N CYS A 50 -17.93 15.18 3.96
CA CYS A 50 -17.70 13.95 3.21
C CYS A 50 -18.56 12.79 3.74
N THR A 51 -18.68 11.72 2.96
CA THR A 51 -19.44 10.52 3.34
C THR A 51 -18.55 9.28 3.23
N ILE A 52 -18.38 8.59 4.35
CA ILE A 52 -17.75 7.26 4.44
C ILE A 52 -18.77 6.37 5.15
N ALA A 53 -19.75 5.88 4.40
CA ALA A 53 -20.89 5.12 4.94
C ALA A 53 -20.68 3.60 4.88
N SER A 54 -19.66 3.14 4.17
CA SER A 54 -19.34 1.71 4.07
C SER A 54 -17.86 1.42 4.25
N TRP A 55 -17.56 0.16 4.54
CA TRP A 55 -16.19 -0.32 4.70
C TRP A 55 -15.38 -0.21 3.39
N ASP A 56 -16.04 -0.35 2.25
CA ASP A 56 -15.40 -0.19 0.95
C ASP A 56 -15.01 1.27 0.65
N GLU A 57 -15.83 2.23 1.09
CA GLU A 57 -15.49 3.66 0.98
C GLU A 57 -14.31 4.02 1.88
N PHE A 58 -14.29 3.49 3.10
CA PHE A 58 -13.16 3.66 4.01
C PHE A 58 -11.87 3.14 3.39
N LYS A 59 -11.86 1.89 2.89
CA LYS A 59 -10.69 1.31 2.22
C LYS A 59 -10.24 2.13 1.01
N ARG A 60 -11.19 2.68 0.24
CA ARG A 60 -10.89 3.50 -0.94
C ARG A 60 -10.24 4.83 -0.56
N GLU A 61 -10.75 5.53 0.45
CA GLU A 61 -10.16 6.80 0.92
C GLU A 61 -8.82 6.59 1.63
N LEU A 62 -8.69 5.51 2.43
CA LEU A 62 -7.42 5.12 3.04
C LEU A 62 -6.37 4.85 1.97
N LYS A 63 -6.72 4.08 0.93
CA LYS A 63 -5.86 3.89 -0.23
C LYS A 63 -5.59 5.23 -0.91
N ARG A 64 -6.60 6.06 -1.21
CA ARG A 64 -6.36 7.35 -1.88
C ARG A 64 -5.33 8.22 -1.14
N GLN A 65 -5.31 8.19 0.19
CA GLN A 65 -4.38 9.00 0.97
C GLN A 65 -3.00 8.39 1.15
N PHE A 66 -2.91 7.07 1.40
CA PHE A 66 -1.64 6.41 1.75
C PHE A 66 -1.11 5.50 0.66
N TYR A 67 -1.98 5.01 -0.21
CA TYR A 67 -1.57 4.44 -1.48
C TYR A 67 -1.21 5.62 -2.39
N LEU A 68 0.08 5.91 -2.48
CA LEU A 68 0.58 6.76 -3.56
C LEU A 68 0.04 6.16 -4.86
N LYS A 69 -0.90 6.84 -5.53
CA LYS A 69 -1.32 6.47 -6.90
C LYS A 69 -0.11 6.37 -7.82
N ASN A 70 0.96 7.07 -7.45
CA ASN A 70 2.26 7.07 -8.08
C ASN A 70 3.26 6.10 -7.42
N ALA A 71 2.92 5.22 -6.48
CA ALA A 71 3.90 4.33 -5.81
C ALA A 71 4.72 3.54 -6.84
N ALA A 72 4.02 2.90 -7.79
CA ALA A 72 4.66 2.21 -8.90
C ALA A 72 5.41 3.18 -9.84
N HIS A 73 4.94 4.42 -9.99
CA HIS A 73 5.63 5.43 -10.81
C HIS A 73 6.91 5.97 -10.13
N GLU A 74 6.87 6.19 -8.82
CA GLU A 74 7.99 6.61 -7.97
C GLU A 74 9.01 5.48 -7.83
N ALA A 75 8.57 4.25 -7.62
CA ALA A 75 9.45 3.08 -7.65
C ALA A 75 10.14 2.95 -9.02
N ARG A 76 9.42 3.17 -10.13
CA ARG A 76 10.02 3.20 -11.48
C ARG A 76 11.01 4.36 -11.64
N ALA A 77 10.70 5.53 -11.09
CA ALA A 77 11.61 6.68 -11.11
C ALA A 77 12.87 6.41 -10.26
N ARG A 78 12.72 5.76 -9.09
CA ARG A 78 13.84 5.32 -8.25
C ARG A 78 14.70 4.29 -8.98
N LEU A 79 14.13 3.26 -9.60
CA LEU A 79 14.87 2.27 -10.40
C LEU A 79 15.69 2.94 -11.51
N ARG A 80 15.10 3.91 -12.24
CA ARG A 80 15.80 4.67 -13.28
C ARG A 80 16.99 5.49 -12.78
N HIS A 81 17.06 5.81 -11.49
CA HIS A 81 18.10 6.65 -10.91
C HIS A 81 18.94 5.89 -9.87
N LEU A 82 18.69 4.58 -9.74
CA LEU A 82 19.37 3.74 -8.78
C LEU A 82 20.77 3.44 -9.31
N SER A 83 21.78 3.86 -8.58
CA SER A 83 23.17 3.55 -8.87
C SER A 83 23.89 3.03 -7.63
N GLN A 84 24.84 2.12 -7.84
CA GLN A 84 25.68 1.59 -6.78
C GLN A 84 26.58 2.71 -6.25
N LYS A 85 26.39 3.07 -4.97
CA LYS A 85 27.22 4.07 -4.26
C LYS A 85 28.15 3.45 -3.22
N GLY A 86 27.95 2.18 -2.88
CA GLY A 86 28.65 1.46 -1.83
C GLY A 86 28.87 0.00 -2.20
N SER A 87 28.59 -0.91 -1.26
CA SER A 87 28.75 -2.34 -1.55
C SER A 87 27.70 -2.80 -2.57
N ILE A 88 28.09 -3.75 -3.42
CA ILE A 88 27.16 -4.37 -4.37
C ILE A 88 25.99 -5.06 -3.68
N ARG A 89 26.21 -5.56 -2.45
CA ARG A 89 25.15 -6.17 -1.64
C ARG A 89 24.07 -5.15 -1.27
N ASP A 90 24.46 -3.94 -0.87
CA ASP A 90 23.50 -2.88 -0.51
C ASP A 90 22.73 -2.42 -1.75
N TYR A 91 23.41 -2.30 -2.89
CA TYR A 91 22.77 -2.01 -4.17
C TYR A 91 21.75 -3.09 -4.58
N VAL A 92 22.13 -4.38 -4.53
CA VAL A 92 21.22 -5.50 -4.83
C VAL A 92 20.01 -5.46 -3.90
N LYS A 93 20.22 -5.18 -2.61
CA LYS A 93 19.12 -5.07 -1.64
C LYS A 93 18.15 -3.95 -2.02
N GLU A 94 18.64 -2.74 -2.26
CA GLU A 94 17.81 -1.58 -2.62
C GLU A 94 17.09 -1.76 -3.96
N PHE A 95 17.77 -2.39 -4.94
CA PHE A 95 17.19 -2.73 -6.23
C PHE A 95 16.02 -3.70 -6.07
N MET A 96 16.20 -4.78 -5.31
CA MET A 96 15.16 -5.79 -5.08
C MET A 96 13.98 -5.24 -4.28
N GLU A 97 14.23 -4.44 -3.24
CA GLU A 97 13.18 -3.77 -2.47
C GLU A 97 12.32 -2.87 -3.38
N THR A 98 12.96 -2.11 -4.28
CA THR A 98 12.25 -1.23 -5.22
C THR A 98 11.48 -2.03 -6.29
N LEU A 99 12.04 -3.15 -6.77
CA LEU A 99 11.38 -4.01 -7.74
C LEU A 99 10.10 -4.65 -7.19
N LEU A 100 10.12 -5.04 -5.91
CA LEU A 100 8.95 -5.62 -5.23
C LEU A 100 7.77 -4.65 -5.10
N GLU A 101 8.02 -3.33 -5.18
CA GLU A 101 6.97 -2.32 -5.24
C GLU A 101 6.27 -2.26 -6.62
N ILE A 102 6.83 -2.93 -7.65
CA ILE A 102 6.33 -2.95 -9.03
C ILE A 102 6.18 -4.41 -9.50
N PRO A 103 5.11 -5.12 -9.10
CA PRO A 103 4.96 -6.55 -9.37
C PRO A 103 4.90 -6.92 -10.86
N ASP A 104 4.56 -5.99 -11.75
CA ASP A 104 4.47 -6.19 -13.20
C ASP A 104 5.63 -5.53 -13.97
N TYR A 105 6.83 -5.42 -13.37
CA TYR A 105 7.99 -4.84 -14.04
C TYR A 105 8.68 -5.86 -14.98
N PRO A 106 8.93 -5.55 -16.27
CA PRO A 106 9.49 -6.52 -17.21
C PRO A 106 10.92 -6.95 -16.86
N ASP A 107 11.20 -8.26 -16.84
CA ASP A 107 12.52 -8.81 -16.51
C ASP A 107 13.66 -8.24 -17.38
N ALA A 108 13.39 -8.01 -18.67
CA ALA A 108 14.36 -7.43 -19.59
C ALA A 108 14.72 -5.99 -19.23
N GLU A 109 13.74 -5.19 -18.79
CA GLU A 109 13.97 -3.83 -18.30
C GLU A 109 14.68 -3.85 -16.94
N ALA A 110 14.32 -4.79 -16.07
CA ALA A 110 14.98 -4.99 -14.77
C ALA A 110 16.47 -5.30 -14.95
N LEU A 111 16.80 -6.24 -15.83
CA LEU A 111 18.20 -6.60 -16.09
C LEU A 111 18.99 -5.40 -16.63
N PHE A 112 18.41 -4.66 -17.59
CA PHE A 112 19.05 -3.47 -18.14
C PHE A 112 19.31 -2.42 -17.05
N ALA A 113 18.29 -2.06 -16.28
CA ALA A 113 18.40 -1.08 -15.19
C ALA A 113 19.40 -1.53 -14.11
N PHE A 114 19.44 -2.83 -13.80
CA PHE A 114 20.42 -3.39 -12.87
C PHE A 114 21.85 -3.19 -13.37
N THR A 115 22.11 -3.53 -14.64
CA THR A 115 23.46 -3.40 -15.20
C THR A 115 23.90 -1.95 -15.41
N ASP A 116 22.96 -1.06 -15.76
CA ASP A 116 23.23 0.38 -15.97
C ASP A 116 23.57 1.11 -14.66
N GLY A 117 22.99 0.64 -13.54
CA GLY A 117 23.26 1.20 -12.21
C GLY A 117 24.52 0.66 -11.52
N LEU A 118 25.21 -0.35 -12.09
CA LEU A 118 26.44 -0.88 -11.48
C LEU A 118 27.59 0.12 -11.59
N GLN A 119 28.36 0.24 -10.51
CA GLN A 119 29.57 1.04 -10.52
C GLN A 119 30.70 0.20 -11.16
N THR A 120 31.11 0.58 -12.37
CA THR A 120 32.36 0.10 -13.01
C THR A 120 33.59 0.82 -12.49
#